data_AF-A0A2G2LIR1-F1
#
_entry.id   AF-A0A2G2LIR1-F1
#
_cell.length_a   1.000
_cell.length_b   1.000
_cell.length_c   1.000
_cell.angle_alpha   90.00
_cell.angle_beta   90.00
_cell.angle_gamma   90.00
#
_symmetry.space_group_name_H-M   'P 1'
#
loop_
_entity.id
_entity.type
_entity.pdbx_description
1 polymer ?
#
loop_
_entity_poly.entity_id
_entity_poly.type
_entity_poly.pdbx_seq_one_letter_code
_entity_poly.pdbx_strand_id
1 'polypeptide(L)'
;MAQLIKKENITIVTGTYTDNQGNEKKRYKTIAELITMKGDDGSEYQFGEIWGPHGVTKFNVYAQEDNNNNQQNNNQGQQQQQQNNGGFQQMNQQQNNNQQQNSHNFNNNQNRN
;
A
#
# COMPACT_ATOMS: atom_id res chain seq x y z
N MET A 1 -35.33 -11.31 -11.38
CA MET A 1 -34.68 -11.83 -10.16
C MET A 1 -33.18 -11.80 -10.35
N ALA A 2 -32.47 -11.10 -9.46
CA ALA A 2 -31.02 -11.01 -9.55
C ALA A 2 -30.37 -12.39 -9.35
N GLN A 3 -29.34 -12.68 -10.14
CA GLN A 3 -28.65 -13.97 -10.15
C GLN A 3 -27.26 -13.84 -9.54
N LEU A 4 -26.91 -14.76 -8.62
CA LEU A 4 -25.53 -14.88 -8.15
C LEU A 4 -24.64 -15.39 -9.29
N ILE A 5 -23.64 -14.60 -9.68
CA ILE A 5 -22.64 -15.00 -10.66
C ILE A 5 -21.47 -15.67 -9.94
N LYS A 6 -20.92 -15.00 -8.91
CA LYS A 6 -19.68 -15.42 -8.27
C LYS A 6 -19.63 -14.99 -6.81
N LYS A 7 -18.95 -15.78 -6.00
CA LYS A 7 -18.58 -15.46 -4.62
C LYS A 7 -17.12 -15.85 -4.40
N GLU A 8 -16.31 -14.92 -3.93
CA GLU A 8 -14.86 -15.08 -3.75
C GLU A 8 -14.44 -14.75 -2.33
N ASN A 9 -13.53 -15.56 -1.78
CA ASN A 9 -12.94 -15.35 -0.48
C ASN A 9 -11.54 -14.75 -0.64
N ILE A 10 -11.27 -13.65 0.05
CA ILE A 10 -9.94 -13.04 0.13
C ILE A 10 -9.28 -13.54 1.40
N THR A 11 -8.12 -14.18 1.24
CA THR A 11 -7.37 -14.81 2.35
C THR A 11 -5.98 -14.20 2.50
N ILE A 12 -5.51 -14.13 3.75
CA ILE A 12 -4.14 -13.73 4.08
C ILE A 12 -3.44 -14.82 4.88
N VAL A 13 -2.12 -14.82 4.85
CA VAL A 13 -1.30 -15.58 5.79
C VAL A 13 -1.18 -14.79 7.09
N THR A 14 -1.52 -15.41 8.21
CA THR A 14 -1.47 -14.79 9.56
C THR A 14 -0.31 -15.28 10.40
N GLY A 15 0.44 -16.25 9.90
CA GLY A 15 1.59 -16.84 10.56
C GLY A 15 1.86 -18.24 10.03
N THR A 16 2.69 -18.97 10.74
CA THR A 16 2.99 -20.37 10.46
C THR A 16 2.74 -21.23 11.70
N TYR A 17 2.59 -22.53 11.49
CA TYR A 17 2.48 -23.52 12.55
C TYR A 17 3.19 -24.81 12.12
N THR A 18 3.72 -25.55 13.09
CA THR A 18 4.30 -26.87 12.86
C THR A 18 3.20 -27.92 12.88
N ASP A 19 3.11 -28.76 11.85
CA ASP A 19 2.19 -29.89 11.84
C ASP A 19 2.69 -31.09 12.66
N ASN A 20 1.86 -32.13 12.77
CA ASN A 20 2.20 -33.33 13.55
C ASN A 20 3.41 -34.11 13.00
N GLN A 21 3.85 -33.79 11.77
CA GLN A 21 5.00 -34.39 11.11
C GLN A 21 6.25 -33.51 11.22
N GLY A 22 6.19 -32.38 11.93
CA GLY A 22 7.32 -31.47 12.11
C GLY A 22 7.50 -30.44 10.98
N ASN A 23 6.58 -30.36 10.01
CA ASN A 23 6.70 -29.43 8.88
C ASN A 23 6.06 -28.08 9.21
N GLU A 24 6.71 -26.99 8.80
CA GLU A 24 6.15 -25.65 8.90
C GLU A 24 5.09 -25.43 7.81
N LYS A 25 3.88 -25.04 8.23
CA LYS A 25 2.74 -24.74 7.36
C LYS A 25 2.24 -23.32 7.60
N LYS A 26 1.78 -22.67 6.52
CA LYS A 26 1.13 -21.36 6.59
C LYS A 26 -0.25 -21.46 7.23
N ARG A 27 -0.57 -20.53 8.13
CA ARG A 27 -1.89 -20.33 8.69
C ARG A 27 -2.64 -19.28 7.87
N TYR A 28 -3.65 -19.70 7.14
CA TYR A 28 -4.49 -18.80 6.34
C TYR A 28 -5.71 -18.34 7.13
N LYS A 29 -6.13 -17.09 6.92
CA LYS A 29 -7.36 -16.52 7.44
C LYS A 29 -8.10 -15.77 6.33
N THR A 30 -9.38 -16.06 6.17
CA THR A 30 -10.25 -15.25 5.30
C THR A 30 -10.53 -13.92 5.97
N ILE A 31 -10.32 -12.82 5.23
CA ILE A 31 -10.50 -11.44 5.71
C ILE A 31 -11.56 -10.67 4.93
N ALA A 32 -11.98 -11.15 3.77
CA ALA A 32 -13.09 -10.54 3.05
C ALA A 32 -13.80 -11.52 2.13
N GLU A 33 -15.02 -11.15 1.76
CA GLU A 33 -15.84 -11.81 0.76
C GLU A 33 -16.28 -10.79 -0.29
N LEU A 34 -16.17 -11.17 -1.56
CA LEU A 34 -16.66 -10.40 -2.70
C LEU A 34 -17.72 -11.20 -3.44
N ILE A 35 -18.87 -10.59 -3.67
CA ILE A 35 -20.01 -11.17 -4.37
C ILE A 35 -20.22 -10.39 -5.68
N THR A 36 -20.38 -11.12 -6.77
CA THR A 36 -20.78 -10.60 -8.07
C THR A 36 -22.18 -11.11 -8.38
N MET A 37 -23.09 -10.19 -8.69
CA MET A 37 -24.47 -10.50 -9.08
C MET A 37 -24.81 -9.88 -10.43
N LYS A 38 -25.71 -10.56 -11.14
CA LYS A 38 -26.35 -10.06 -12.36
C LYS A 38 -27.72 -9.48 -12.01
N GLY A 39 -27.94 -8.22 -12.33
CA GLY A 39 -29.25 -7.57 -12.25
C GLY A 39 -30.22 -8.07 -13.31
N ASP A 40 -31.49 -7.73 -13.15
CA ASP A 40 -32.56 -8.09 -14.08
C ASP A 40 -32.41 -7.41 -15.45
N ASP A 41 -31.72 -6.26 -15.48
CA ASP A 41 -31.33 -5.50 -16.66
C ASP A 41 -30.07 -6.07 -17.35
N GLY A 42 -29.50 -7.15 -16.80
CA GLY A 42 -28.28 -7.77 -17.30
C GLY A 42 -26.99 -7.10 -16.84
N SER A 43 -27.06 -6.01 -16.06
CA SER A 43 -25.89 -5.35 -15.49
C SER A 43 -25.21 -6.23 -14.44
N GLU A 44 -23.89 -6.11 -14.30
CA GLU A 44 -23.16 -6.74 -13.21
C GLU A 44 -22.87 -5.72 -12.12
N TYR A 45 -23.10 -6.10 -10.87
CA TYR A 45 -22.70 -5.31 -9.71
C TYR A 45 -21.96 -6.19 -8.72
N GLN A 46 -20.99 -5.58 -8.06
CA GLN A 46 -20.10 -6.24 -7.12
C GLN A 46 -20.15 -5.53 -5.77
N PHE A 47 -20.23 -6.32 -4.71
CA PHE A 47 -20.21 -5.82 -3.34
C PHE A 47 -19.54 -6.85 -2.44
N GLY A 48 -19.04 -6.41 -1.31
CA GLY A 48 -18.32 -7.27 -0.41
C GLY A 48 -18.31 -6.78 1.02
N GLU A 49 -17.71 -7.60 1.87
CA GLU A 49 -17.47 -7.28 3.26
C GLU A 49 -16.06 -7.67 3.68
N ILE A 50 -15.43 -6.87 4.53
CA ILE A 50 -14.09 -7.08 5.09
C ILE A 50 -14.22 -7.22 6.61
N TRP A 51 -13.66 -8.31 7.15
CA TRP A 51 -13.57 -8.56 8.59
C TRP A 51 -12.24 -8.02 9.13
N GLY A 52 -12.32 -6.99 9.95
CA GLY A 52 -11.18 -6.37 10.64
C GLY A 52 -11.30 -6.39 12.17
N PRO A 53 -10.31 -5.85 12.89
CA PRO A 53 -10.35 -5.75 14.36
C PRO A 53 -11.54 -4.96 14.90
N HIS A 54 -12.04 -4.00 14.12
CA HIS A 54 -13.18 -3.15 14.48
C HIS A 54 -14.54 -3.71 14.00
N GLY A 55 -14.58 -4.97 13.54
CA GLY A 55 -15.79 -5.60 13.04
C GLY A 55 -15.82 -5.72 11.51
N VAL A 56 -17.01 -5.60 10.92
CA VAL A 56 -17.26 -5.85 9.50
C VAL A 56 -17.50 -4.54 8.76
N THR A 57 -16.72 -4.31 7.69
CA THR A 57 -16.89 -3.16 6.79
C THR A 57 -17.46 -3.65 5.46
N LYS A 58 -18.62 -3.13 5.06
CA LYS A 58 -19.24 -3.43 3.76
C LYS A 58 -18.83 -2.39 2.72
N PHE A 59 -18.68 -2.81 1.47
CA PHE A 59 -18.30 -1.94 0.37
C PHE A 59 -18.95 -2.38 -0.95
N ASN A 60 -19.11 -1.43 -1.87
CA ASN A 60 -19.51 -1.69 -3.25
C ASN A 60 -18.29 -1.47 -4.14
N VAL A 61 -18.18 -2.25 -5.21
CA VAL A 61 -17.15 -2.08 -6.23
C VAL A 61 -17.79 -1.43 -7.44
N TYR A 62 -17.27 -0.26 -7.80
CA TYR A 62 -17.67 0.47 -8.99
C TYR A 62 -16.61 0.25 -10.07
N ALA A 63 -17.04 0.12 -11.33
CA ALA A 63 -16.10 0.10 -12.44
C ALA A 63 -15.31 1.41 -12.43
N GLN A 64 -13.98 1.31 -12.44
CA GLN A 64 -13.15 2.47 -12.70
C GLN A 64 -13.29 2.75 -14.20
N GLU A 65 -13.94 3.85 -14.57
CA GLU A 65 -13.87 4.35 -15.94
C GLU A 65 -12.39 4.65 -16.20
N ASP A 66 -11.76 3.86 -17.07
CA ASP A 66 -10.43 4.17 -17.58
C ASP A 66 -10.51 5.55 -18.22
N ASN A 67 -10.01 6.56 -17.50
CA ASN A 67 -9.83 7.89 -18.01
C ASN A 67 -8.61 7.83 -18.95
N ASN A 68 -8.75 7.08 -20.04
CA ASN A 68 -7.80 7.00 -21.14
C ASN A 68 -7.95 8.26 -21.99
N ASN A 69 -7.77 9.40 -21.31
CA ASN A 69 -7.80 10.70 -21.91
C ASN A 69 -6.41 10.93 -22.50
N ASN A 70 -6.39 10.95 -23.82
CA ASN A 70 -5.27 11.19 -24.70
C ASN A 70 -4.61 12.55 -24.37
N GLN A 71 -3.79 12.63 -23.31
CA GLN A 71 -2.97 13.81 -23.02
C GLN A 71 -1.68 13.74 -23.83
N GLN A 72 -1.77 14.30 -25.02
CA GLN A 72 -0.68 14.76 -25.85
C GLN A 72 0.25 15.67 -25.04
N ASN A 73 1.31 15.09 -24.49
CA ASN A 73 2.42 15.82 -23.90
C ASN A 73 3.33 16.31 -25.03
N ASN A 74 3.26 17.60 -25.36
CA ASN A 74 4.35 18.27 -26.08
C ASN A 74 4.56 19.66 -25.47
N ASN A 75 5.45 19.70 -24.48
CA ASN A 75 5.82 20.88 -23.72
C ASN A 75 7.11 21.47 -24.35
N GLN A 76 6.97 22.55 -25.13
CA GLN A 76 8.10 23.40 -25.56
C GLN A 76 7.67 24.87 -25.60
N GLY A 77 8.30 25.70 -24.76
CA GLY A 77 8.76 27.01 -25.20
C GLY A 77 8.04 28.28 -24.70
N GLN A 78 8.53 28.79 -23.56
CA GLN A 78 8.97 30.18 -23.33
C GLN A 78 7.97 31.38 -23.25
N GLN A 79 8.03 32.01 -22.07
CA GLN A 79 8.32 33.45 -21.81
C GLN A 79 7.24 34.53 -21.99
N GLN A 80 6.79 35.11 -20.85
CA GLN A 80 7.04 36.48 -20.33
C GLN A 80 5.88 36.86 -19.38
N GLN A 81 6.04 37.18 -18.09
CA GLN A 81 6.80 38.20 -17.34
C GLN A 81 5.81 39.24 -16.75
N GLN A 82 6.09 39.72 -15.53
CA GLN A 82 5.46 40.82 -14.74
C GLN A 82 4.26 40.44 -13.83
N GLN A 83 4.14 40.90 -12.56
CA GLN A 83 4.96 41.77 -11.71
C GLN A 83 4.41 41.77 -10.26
N ASN A 84 5.29 41.51 -9.29
CA ASN A 84 5.48 42.15 -7.96
C ASN A 84 4.27 42.60 -7.09
N ASN A 85 4.18 42.14 -5.82
CA ASN A 85 4.45 42.98 -4.61
C ASN A 85 4.35 42.25 -3.24
N GLY A 86 5.46 42.23 -2.47
CA GLY A 86 5.62 42.30 -0.98
C GLY A 86 5.05 41.17 -0.08
N GLY A 87 5.71 40.62 0.94
CA GLY A 87 6.96 40.90 1.67
C GLY A 87 6.93 40.19 3.06
N PHE A 88 8.09 40.07 3.73
CA PHE A 88 8.46 39.44 5.04
C PHE A 88 8.93 37.96 4.98
N GLN A 89 10.26 37.68 4.96
CA GLN A 89 11.23 37.57 6.09
C GLN A 89 10.84 36.44 7.08
N GLN A 90 11.66 35.43 7.43
CA GLN A 90 13.01 35.47 8.05
C GLN A 90 13.52 33.99 8.22
N MET A 91 14.61 33.56 7.56
CA MET A 91 15.97 33.26 8.09
C MET A 91 16.12 32.28 9.30
N ASN A 92 16.67 31.07 9.05
CA ASN A 92 17.87 30.47 9.70
C ASN A 92 18.13 29.03 9.13
N GLN A 93 19.30 28.73 8.53
CA GLN A 93 20.57 28.23 9.14
C GLN A 93 20.38 26.87 9.85
N GLN A 94 21.19 25.80 9.71
CA GLN A 94 22.54 25.56 9.19
C GLN A 94 22.85 24.03 9.36
N GLN A 95 23.74 23.45 8.53
CA GLN A 95 24.79 22.41 8.84
C GLN A 95 24.40 21.11 9.62
N ASN A 96 24.96 19.91 9.45
CA ASN A 96 26.27 19.38 9.00
C ASN A 96 26.11 17.83 8.90
N ASN A 97 26.45 17.14 7.82
CA ASN A 97 27.70 16.37 7.61
C ASN A 97 28.35 15.69 8.83
N ASN A 98 28.41 14.34 8.84
CA ASN A 98 29.61 13.51 9.12
C ASN A 98 29.29 11.99 8.99
N GLN A 99 29.93 11.28 8.04
CA GLN A 99 31.11 10.40 8.21
C GLN A 99 30.80 9.14 9.04
N GLN A 100 30.73 7.91 8.49
CA GLN A 100 31.75 7.14 7.76
C GLN A 100 33.10 7.06 8.49
N GLN A 101 33.36 5.96 9.23
CA GLN A 101 34.61 5.18 9.23
C GLN A 101 34.81 4.32 10.52
N ASN A 102 35.10 3.04 10.27
CA ASN A 102 36.14 2.22 10.89
C ASN A 102 36.55 2.47 12.35
N SER A 103 36.41 1.42 13.19
CA SER A 103 37.59 0.77 13.79
C SER A 103 37.24 -0.59 14.40
N HIS A 104 37.65 -1.65 13.69
CA HIS A 104 38.01 -2.93 14.30
C HIS A 104 39.27 -2.72 15.14
N ASN A 105 39.19 -2.88 16.46
CA ASN A 105 40.29 -3.40 17.28
C ASN A 105 39.84 -3.45 18.75
N PHE A 106 39.57 -4.64 19.29
CA PHE A 106 40.00 -4.91 20.66
C PHE A 106 40.55 -6.33 20.74
N ASN A 107 41.84 -6.30 21.01
CA ASN A 107 42.83 -7.35 21.00
C ASN A 107 42.68 -8.27 22.21
N ASN A 108 43.11 -9.51 22.00
CA ASN A 108 43.44 -10.50 23.01
C ASN A 108 44.20 -9.88 24.20
N ASN A 109 43.80 -10.23 25.42
CA ASN A 109 44.73 -10.25 26.53
C ASN A 109 44.59 -11.55 27.33
N GLN A 110 45.36 -12.54 26.87
CA GLN A 110 45.85 -13.63 27.70
C GLN A 110 46.89 -13.06 28.67
N ASN A 111 46.64 -13.09 29.98
CA ASN A 111 47.65 -13.49 30.99
C ASN A 111 47.13 -13.41 32.43
N ARG A 112 47.31 -14.54 33.13
CA ARG A 112 47.96 -14.69 34.45
C ARG A 112 47.55 -13.74 35.58
N ASN A 113 46.87 -14.27 36.60
CA ASN A 113 47.52 -14.92 37.77
C ASN A 113 46.49 -15.73 38.55
#